data_AF-A0A2G5I5K0-F1
#
_entry.id   AF-A0A2G5I5K0-F1
#
_cell.length_a   1.000
_cell.length_b   1.000
_cell.length_c   1.000
_cell.angle_alpha   90.00
_cell.angle_beta   90.00
_cell.angle_gamma   90.00
#
_symmetry.space_group_name_H-M   'P 1'
#
loop_
_entity.id
_entity.type
_entity.pdbx_description
1 polymer ?
#
loop_
_entity_poly.entity_id
_entity_poly.type
_entity_poly.pdbx_seq_one_letter_code
_entity_poly.pdbx_strand_id
1 'polypeptide(L)'
;MADTEPIFFWREKESNGYLCQYYPATFCNTDDPKEQQHEFNCAEQWMMYNKALILATPDPPEAPKKPTKGATKSAPAPFDEGRRKLPEMILAEKQPDKQKYMVQIVPFTKVGKKKYDATKFQIVVAGNYYKFSQNPELKKLLMATGERELFEAAPNDRTWGIGFKAEEAKRHTDRTSWGSNLLGNALMTVRERLRAEEAEEQGDPNV
;
A
#
# COMPACT_ATOMS: atom_id res chain seq x y z
N MET A 1 -14.80 28.95 9.32
CA MET A 1 -15.19 27.54 9.61
C MET A 1 -14.22 26.68 8.84
N ALA A 2 -13.48 25.79 9.50
CA ALA A 2 -12.60 24.86 8.79
C ALA A 2 -13.48 24.00 7.86
N ASP A 3 -13.04 23.81 6.63
CA ASP A 3 -13.70 22.93 5.67
C ASP A 3 -13.65 21.50 6.22
N THR A 4 -14.80 20.99 6.67
CA THR A 4 -14.94 19.64 7.23
C THR A 4 -15.39 18.63 6.17
N GLU A 5 -15.55 19.05 4.91
CA GLU A 5 -16.00 18.15 3.86
C GLU A 5 -14.93 17.10 3.54
N PRO A 6 -15.28 15.81 3.43
CA PRO A 6 -14.33 14.77 3.05
C PRO A 6 -13.75 14.99 1.65
N ILE A 7 -12.48 14.61 1.48
CA ILE A 7 -11.80 14.64 0.19
C ILE A 7 -11.90 13.26 -0.46
N PHE A 8 -12.49 13.22 -1.65
CA PHE A 8 -12.53 12.02 -2.48
C PHE A 8 -11.44 12.05 -3.55
N PHE A 9 -10.82 10.91 -3.82
CA PHE A 9 -9.81 10.74 -4.87
C PHE A 9 -9.89 9.34 -5.49
N TRP A 10 -9.49 9.18 -6.76
CA TRP A 10 -9.38 7.85 -7.37
C TRP A 10 -8.25 7.76 -8.41
N ARG A 11 -8.25 8.62 -9.43
CA ARG A 11 -7.30 8.52 -10.55
C ARG A 11 -6.24 9.59 -10.51
N GLU A 12 -5.06 9.27 -10.99
CA GLU A 12 -3.88 10.14 -10.98
C GLU A 12 -4.05 11.46 -11.75
N LYS A 13 -4.99 11.49 -12.72
CA LYS A 13 -5.28 12.68 -13.55
C LYS A 13 -6.39 13.58 -12.98
N GLU A 14 -7.01 13.20 -11.87
CA GLU A 14 -8.04 13.99 -11.20
C GLU A 14 -7.41 15.05 -10.27
N SER A 15 -8.20 16.02 -9.80
CA SER A 15 -7.71 17.12 -8.94
C SER A 15 -6.99 16.64 -7.68
N ASN A 16 -7.51 15.59 -7.04
CA ASN A 16 -6.91 14.95 -5.86
C ASN A 16 -6.08 13.71 -6.24
N GLY A 17 -5.71 13.57 -7.52
CA GLY A 17 -5.00 12.41 -8.05
C GLY A 17 -3.67 12.15 -7.38
N TYR A 18 -3.05 13.18 -6.77
CA TYR A 18 -1.81 13.07 -6.00
C TYR A 18 -1.91 12.11 -4.80
N LEU A 19 -3.12 11.82 -4.31
CA LEU A 19 -3.38 10.84 -3.25
C LEU A 19 -3.41 9.39 -3.76
N CYS A 20 -3.58 9.17 -5.07
CA CYS A 20 -3.60 7.84 -5.68
C CYS A 20 -2.20 7.18 -5.70
N GLN A 21 -2.16 5.85 -5.65
CA GLN A 21 -0.91 5.07 -5.72
C GLN A 21 -0.23 5.12 -7.10
N TYR A 22 -1.00 5.38 -8.16
CA TYR A 22 -0.49 5.49 -9.53
C TYR A 22 0.04 6.89 -9.87
N TYR A 23 -0.11 7.87 -8.98
CA TYR A 23 0.39 9.21 -9.23
C TYR A 23 1.92 9.21 -9.38
N PRO A 24 2.47 9.78 -10.46
CA PRO A 24 3.91 9.85 -10.67
C PRO A 24 4.60 10.63 -9.55
N ALA A 25 5.45 9.96 -8.78
CA ALA A 25 6.26 10.53 -7.72
C ALA A 25 7.45 9.61 -7.47
N THR A 26 8.65 10.13 -7.70
CA THR A 26 9.88 9.36 -7.48
C THR A 26 10.27 9.38 -6.02
N PHE A 27 10.61 8.22 -5.47
CA PHE A 27 11.13 8.07 -4.10
C PHE A 27 11.91 6.76 -3.94
N CYS A 28 12.68 6.63 -2.86
CA CYS A 28 13.34 5.39 -2.44
C CYS A 28 13.02 5.04 -0.97
N ASN A 29 13.29 3.80 -0.56
CA ASN A 29 13.30 3.46 0.87
C ASN A 29 14.58 4.01 1.51
N THR A 30 14.45 5.02 2.36
CA THR A 30 15.60 5.64 3.05
C THR A 30 16.07 4.88 4.28
N ASP A 31 15.33 3.85 4.71
CA ASP A 31 15.69 3.04 5.88
C ASP A 31 16.72 1.94 5.52
N ASP A 32 16.82 1.58 4.24
CA ASP A 32 17.83 0.64 3.75
C ASP A 32 19.18 1.34 3.51
N PRO A 33 20.32 0.62 3.63
CA PRO A 33 21.62 1.12 3.19
C PRO A 33 21.59 1.62 1.74
N LYS A 34 22.32 2.69 1.42
CA LYS A 34 22.26 3.38 0.11
C LYS A 34 22.43 2.44 -1.08
N GLU A 35 23.31 1.45 -0.97
CA GLU A 35 23.58 0.46 -2.01
C GLU A 35 22.46 -0.57 -2.23
N GLN A 36 21.50 -0.65 -1.30
CA GLN A 36 20.32 -1.52 -1.35
C GLN A 36 19.04 -0.74 -1.68
N GLN A 37 19.10 0.59 -1.73
CA GLN A 37 17.94 1.41 -2.04
C GLN A 37 17.54 1.25 -3.51
N HIS A 38 16.23 1.14 -3.73
CA HIS A 38 15.65 1.10 -5.06
C HIS A 38 14.75 2.32 -5.26
N GLU A 39 14.84 2.90 -6.44
CA GLU A 39 13.97 4.00 -6.86
C GLU A 39 12.66 3.46 -7.43
N PHE A 40 11.56 4.04 -6.97
CA PHE A 40 10.20 3.77 -7.44
C PHE A 40 9.62 5.04 -8.06
N ASN A 41 8.93 4.92 -9.19
CA ASN A 41 8.32 6.07 -9.88
C ASN A 41 6.89 6.38 -9.43
N CYS A 42 6.27 5.48 -8.65
CA CYS A 42 4.99 5.67 -7.99
C CYS A 42 4.83 4.66 -6.84
N ALA A 43 3.84 4.89 -5.97
CA ALA A 43 3.63 4.08 -4.79
C ALA A 43 3.10 2.66 -5.11
N GLU A 44 2.44 2.47 -6.26
CA GLU A 44 2.05 1.12 -6.72
C GLU A 44 3.30 0.23 -6.93
N GLN A 45 4.40 0.77 -7.48
CA GLN A 45 5.61 -0.05 -7.68
C GLN A 45 6.20 -0.54 -6.36
N TRP A 46 6.24 0.33 -5.35
CA TRP A 46 6.65 -0.02 -3.99
C TRP A 46 5.79 -1.14 -3.41
N MET A 47 4.46 -1.06 -3.59
CA MET A 47 3.53 -2.10 -3.15
C MET A 47 3.80 -3.43 -3.86
N MET A 48 4.03 -3.40 -5.17
CA MET A 48 4.28 -4.61 -5.95
C MET A 48 5.60 -5.27 -5.57
N TYR A 49 6.65 -4.49 -5.34
CA TYR A 49 7.95 -4.98 -4.87
C TYR A 49 7.83 -5.67 -3.51
N ASN A 50 7.18 -5.02 -2.53
CA ASN A 50 6.98 -5.61 -1.19
C ASN A 50 6.07 -6.85 -1.22
N LYS A 51 5.04 -6.85 -2.08
CA LYS A 51 4.22 -8.03 -2.30
C LYS A 51 5.04 -9.16 -2.93
N ALA A 52 5.91 -8.85 -3.88
CA ALA A 52 6.82 -9.82 -4.49
C ALA A 52 7.80 -10.42 -3.48
N LEU A 53 8.35 -9.64 -2.54
CA LEU A 53 9.19 -10.18 -1.46
C LEU A 53 8.46 -11.24 -0.62
N ILE A 54 7.18 -10.99 -0.31
CA ILE A 54 6.35 -11.96 0.43
C ILE A 54 6.05 -13.20 -0.42
N LEU A 55 5.74 -13.01 -1.70
CA LEU A 55 5.54 -14.12 -2.62
C LEU A 55 6.83 -14.94 -2.81
N ALA A 56 8.00 -14.30 -2.83
CA ALA A 56 9.30 -14.95 -2.98
C ALA A 56 9.78 -15.68 -1.72
N THR A 57 9.07 -15.55 -0.59
CA THR A 57 9.42 -16.22 0.66
C THR A 57 8.79 -17.61 0.73
N PRO A 58 9.56 -18.71 0.86
CA PRO A 58 9.01 -20.04 1.07
C PRO A 58 8.36 -20.16 2.45
N ASP A 59 7.35 -21.03 2.55
CA ASP A 59 6.78 -21.37 3.85
C ASP A 59 7.85 -22.08 4.69
N PRO A 60 7.91 -21.83 6.02
CA PRO A 60 8.79 -22.58 6.88
C PRO A 60 8.43 -24.08 6.79
N PRO A 61 9.43 -24.98 6.92
CA PRO A 61 9.17 -26.41 6.86
C PRO A 61 8.08 -26.78 7.87
N GLU A 62 7.05 -27.50 7.41
CA GLU A 62 5.97 -27.93 8.29
C GLU A 62 6.54 -28.78 9.43
N ALA A 63 6.15 -28.48 10.68
CA ALA A 63 6.46 -29.35 11.80
C ALA A 63 5.93 -30.77 11.51
N PRO A 64 6.64 -31.85 11.90
CA PRO A 64 6.21 -33.21 11.63
C PRO A 64 4.80 -33.43 12.18
N LYS A 65 3.83 -33.62 11.27
CA LYS A 65 2.44 -33.90 11.64
C LYS A 65 2.38 -35.29 12.28
N LYS A 66 1.72 -35.42 13.44
CA LYS A 66 1.37 -36.74 14.00
C LYS A 66 0.62 -37.54 12.92
N PRO A 67 0.90 -38.85 12.78
CA PRO A 67 0.29 -39.68 11.75
C PRO A 67 -1.23 -39.65 11.93
N THR A 68 -1.92 -39.05 10.95
CA THR A 68 -3.38 -39.03 10.87
C THR A 68 -3.80 -40.08 9.86
N LYS A 69 -4.54 -41.10 10.31
CA LYS A 69 -5.07 -42.16 9.44
C LYS A 69 -6.03 -41.52 8.42
N GLY A 70 -5.78 -41.73 7.13
CA GLY A 70 -6.77 -41.52 6.06
C GLY A 70 -6.65 -40.27 5.18
N ALA A 71 -5.52 -39.57 5.13
CA ALA A 71 -5.36 -38.45 4.19
C ALA A 71 -4.30 -38.72 3.12
N THR A 72 -4.73 -39.00 1.88
CA THR A 72 -3.89 -38.83 0.68
C THR A 72 -3.71 -37.33 0.45
N LYS A 73 -2.71 -36.72 1.11
CA LYS A 73 -2.29 -35.36 0.78
C LYS A 73 -1.32 -35.43 -0.39
N SER A 74 -1.68 -34.80 -1.51
CA SER A 74 -0.69 -34.42 -2.51
C SER A 74 0.35 -33.54 -1.83
N ALA A 75 1.64 -33.82 -2.04
CA ALA A 75 2.69 -32.93 -1.58
C ALA A 75 2.43 -31.51 -2.10
N PRO A 76 2.64 -30.45 -1.30
CA PRO A 76 2.55 -29.09 -1.82
C PRO A 76 3.52 -28.96 -2.99
N ALA A 77 3.10 -28.24 -4.04
CA ALA A 77 3.94 -28.00 -5.21
C ALA A 77 5.28 -27.38 -4.75
N PRO A 78 6.42 -27.81 -5.32
CA PRO A 78 7.72 -27.26 -4.96
C PRO A 78 7.74 -25.74 -5.13
N PHE A 79 8.44 -25.04 -4.24
CA PHE A 79 8.71 -23.63 -4.43
C PHE A 79 9.63 -23.46 -5.65
N ASP A 80 9.10 -22.95 -6.76
CA ASP A 80 9.84 -22.82 -8.01
C ASP A 80 10.79 -21.61 -8.03
N GLU A 81 11.78 -21.66 -8.92
CA GLU A 81 12.82 -20.63 -9.06
C GLU A 81 12.27 -19.29 -9.57
N GLY A 82 11.22 -19.31 -10.40
CA GLY A 82 10.56 -18.11 -10.89
C GLY A 82 9.97 -17.29 -9.75
N ARG A 83 9.42 -17.95 -8.74
CA ARG A 83 8.90 -17.30 -7.52
C ARG A 83 10.02 -16.63 -6.71
N ARG A 84 11.24 -17.19 -6.66
CA ARG A 84 12.39 -16.59 -5.95
C ARG A 84 12.86 -15.30 -6.62
N LYS A 85 12.87 -15.27 -7.96
CA LYS A 85 13.35 -14.14 -8.77
C LYS A 85 12.31 -13.03 -8.96
N LEU A 86 11.08 -13.23 -8.50
CA LEU A 86 9.99 -12.25 -8.69
C LEU A 86 10.34 -10.82 -8.20
N PRO A 87 10.99 -10.58 -7.05
CA PRO A 87 11.36 -9.23 -6.62
C PRO A 87 12.33 -8.55 -7.60
N GLU A 88 13.34 -9.27 -8.07
CA GLU A 88 14.31 -8.78 -9.07
C GLU A 88 13.60 -8.44 -10.39
N MET A 89 12.68 -9.29 -10.83
CA MET A 89 11.87 -9.06 -12.03
C MET A 89 10.97 -7.82 -11.89
N ILE A 90 10.39 -7.59 -10.70
CA ILE A 90 9.58 -6.39 -10.43
C ILE A 90 10.43 -5.12 -10.48
N LEU A 91 11.65 -5.13 -9.92
CA LEU A 91 12.55 -3.97 -9.97
C LEU A 91 13.06 -3.67 -11.39
N ALA A 92 13.22 -4.70 -12.22
CA ALA A 92 13.61 -4.58 -13.62
C ALA A 92 12.48 -4.00 -14.50
N GLU A 93 11.22 -4.36 -14.23
CA GLU A 93 10.06 -3.79 -14.92
C GLU A 93 9.79 -2.35 -14.45
N LYS A 94 9.46 -1.45 -15.38
CA LYS A 94 9.25 -0.01 -15.09
C LYS A 94 7.80 0.42 -15.17
N GLN A 95 6.92 -0.42 -15.72
CA GLN A 95 5.49 -0.13 -15.86
C GLN A 95 4.70 -0.71 -14.68
N PRO A 96 4.01 0.12 -13.87
CA PRO A 96 3.29 -0.34 -12.68
C PRO A 96 2.20 -1.38 -12.99
N ASP A 97 1.49 -1.23 -14.11
CA ASP A 97 0.46 -2.19 -14.53
C ASP A 97 1.04 -3.60 -14.80
N LYS A 98 2.24 -3.66 -15.39
CA LYS A 98 2.92 -4.94 -15.63
C LYS A 98 3.42 -5.56 -14.34
N GLN A 99 4.01 -4.76 -13.45
CA GLN A 99 4.42 -5.23 -12.11
C GLN A 99 3.21 -5.80 -11.34
N LYS A 100 2.06 -5.12 -11.42
CA LYS A 100 0.82 -5.59 -10.81
C LYS A 100 0.36 -6.91 -11.38
N TYR A 101 0.34 -7.04 -12.69
CA TYR A 101 -0.01 -8.30 -13.35
C TYR A 101 0.91 -9.44 -12.88
N MET A 102 2.23 -9.21 -12.85
CA MET A 102 3.22 -10.21 -12.44
C MET A 102 2.97 -10.75 -11.01
N VAL A 103 2.63 -9.89 -10.04
CA VAL A 103 2.32 -10.35 -8.68
C VAL A 103 0.88 -10.83 -8.49
N GLN A 104 -0.03 -10.60 -9.46
CA GLN A 104 -1.42 -11.09 -9.42
C GLN A 104 -1.53 -12.53 -9.90
N ILE A 105 -0.71 -12.94 -10.87
CA ILE A 105 -0.72 -14.31 -11.40
C ILE A 105 0.00 -15.32 -10.51
N VAL A 106 0.78 -14.86 -9.53
CA VAL A 106 1.48 -15.73 -8.57
C VAL A 106 0.63 -15.88 -7.31
N PRO A 107 0.15 -17.10 -6.98
CA PRO A 107 -0.67 -17.31 -5.80
C PRO A 107 0.16 -17.18 -4.51
N PHE A 108 -0.50 -16.72 -3.44
CA PHE A 108 0.08 -16.80 -2.11
C PHE A 108 0.04 -18.25 -1.60
N THR A 109 1.10 -18.63 -0.87
CA THR A 109 1.00 -19.74 0.09
C THR A 109 0.10 -19.33 1.26
N LYS A 110 -0.33 -20.31 2.07
CA LYS A 110 -1.18 -20.02 3.24
C LYS A 110 -0.46 -19.10 4.24
N VAL A 111 0.82 -19.38 4.53
CA VAL A 111 1.62 -18.54 5.44
C VAL A 111 1.90 -17.18 4.80
N GLY A 112 2.26 -17.15 3.51
CA GLY A 112 2.48 -15.91 2.76
C GLY A 112 1.25 -15.00 2.74
N LYS A 113 0.04 -15.55 2.55
CA LYS A 113 -1.21 -14.77 2.60
C LYS A 113 -1.44 -14.15 3.98
N LYS A 114 -1.24 -14.94 5.04
CA LYS A 114 -1.37 -14.44 6.43
C LYS A 114 -0.37 -13.32 6.71
N LYS A 115 0.88 -13.48 6.27
CA LYS A 115 1.91 -12.44 6.38
C LYS A 115 1.48 -11.17 5.63
N TYR A 116 1.06 -11.30 4.38
CA TYR A 116 0.60 -10.16 3.58
C TYR A 116 -0.60 -9.45 4.21
N ASP A 117 -1.61 -10.16 4.69
CA ASP A 117 -2.76 -9.53 5.33
C ASP A 117 -2.38 -8.77 6.61
N ALA A 118 -1.41 -9.29 7.36
CA ALA A 118 -0.92 -8.64 8.57
C ALA A 118 -0.04 -7.40 8.30
N THR A 119 0.66 -7.35 7.16
CA THR A 119 1.66 -6.30 6.89
C THR A 119 1.28 -5.31 5.78
N LYS A 120 0.31 -5.63 4.90
CA LYS A 120 -0.03 -4.82 3.72
C LYS A 120 -0.34 -3.36 4.04
N PHE A 121 -1.01 -3.09 5.17
CA PHE A 121 -1.33 -1.74 5.59
C PHE A 121 -0.06 -0.94 5.88
N GLN A 122 0.86 -1.51 6.66
CA GLN A 122 2.13 -0.86 7.00
C GLN A 122 3.03 -0.67 5.78
N ILE A 123 3.00 -1.60 4.82
CA ILE A 123 3.69 -1.45 3.53
C ILE A 123 3.18 -0.19 2.80
N VAL A 124 1.86 0.00 2.73
CA VAL A 124 1.28 1.18 2.06
C VAL A 124 1.56 2.48 2.82
N VAL A 125 1.52 2.45 4.16
CA VAL A 125 1.93 3.59 5.00
C VAL A 125 3.39 3.96 4.71
N ALA A 126 4.32 3.01 4.72
CA ALA A 126 5.74 3.27 4.48
C ALA A 126 5.99 3.86 3.08
N GLY A 127 5.39 3.27 2.04
CA GLY A 127 5.53 3.76 0.67
C GLY A 127 5.00 5.18 0.48
N ASN A 128 3.84 5.47 1.07
CA ASN A 128 3.29 6.84 1.02
C ASN A 128 4.10 7.79 1.88
N TYR A 129 4.65 7.35 3.01
CA TYR A 129 5.57 8.17 3.80
C TYR A 129 6.78 8.58 2.97
N TYR A 130 7.52 7.65 2.35
CA TYR A 130 8.67 7.99 1.50
C TYR A 130 8.27 8.89 0.33
N LYS A 131 7.14 8.59 -0.33
CA LYS A 131 6.59 9.43 -1.40
C LYS A 131 6.40 10.88 -0.92
N PHE A 132 5.69 11.10 0.17
CA PHE A 132 5.35 12.46 0.62
C PHE A 132 6.52 13.16 1.31
N SER A 133 7.37 12.46 2.06
CA SER A 133 8.53 13.07 2.74
C SER A 133 9.61 13.52 1.75
N GLN A 134 9.80 12.80 0.64
CA GLN A 134 10.82 13.12 -0.37
C GLN A 134 10.33 14.07 -1.47
N ASN A 135 9.03 14.37 -1.53
CA ASN A 135 8.43 15.25 -2.54
C ASN A 135 7.78 16.47 -1.85
N PRO A 136 8.50 17.58 -1.64
CA PRO A 136 8.03 18.71 -0.83
C PRO A 136 6.70 19.32 -1.30
N GLU A 137 6.46 19.42 -2.60
CA GLU A 137 5.19 19.94 -3.12
C GLU A 137 4.02 18.98 -2.85
N LEU A 138 4.26 17.67 -2.94
CA LEU A 138 3.24 16.68 -2.57
C LEU A 138 3.01 16.67 -1.05
N LYS A 139 4.07 16.83 -0.24
CA LYS A 139 3.97 16.99 1.22
C LYS A 139 3.02 18.13 1.55
N LYS A 140 3.23 19.30 0.96
CA LYS A 140 2.36 20.49 1.15
C LYS A 140 0.90 20.19 0.79
N LEU A 141 0.65 19.51 -0.33
CA LEU A 141 -0.71 19.14 -0.74
C LEU A 141 -1.37 18.15 0.23
N LEU A 142 -0.62 17.19 0.78
CA LEU A 142 -1.13 16.28 1.82
C LEU A 142 -1.42 17.04 3.11
N MET A 143 -0.52 17.90 3.57
CA MET A 143 -0.71 18.71 4.79
C MET A 143 -1.89 19.68 4.66
N ALA A 144 -2.10 20.26 3.46
CA ALA A 144 -3.24 21.12 3.16
C ALA A 144 -4.60 20.41 3.21
N THR A 145 -4.64 19.07 3.30
CA THR A 145 -5.88 18.36 3.59
C THR A 145 -6.40 18.65 5.01
N GLY A 146 -5.55 19.15 5.91
CA GLY A 146 -5.92 19.52 7.27
C GLY A 146 -6.40 18.31 8.06
N GLU A 147 -7.54 18.42 8.73
CA GLU A 147 -8.18 17.30 9.45
C GLU A 147 -9.20 16.53 8.60
N ARG A 148 -9.35 16.87 7.31
CA ARG A 148 -10.38 16.25 6.46
C ARG A 148 -10.10 14.77 6.27
N GLU A 149 -11.18 13.98 6.25
CA GLU A 149 -11.13 12.56 5.92
C GLU A 149 -10.78 12.39 4.44
N LEU A 150 -9.95 11.38 4.14
CA LEU A 150 -9.54 11.04 2.78
C LEU A 150 -10.20 9.73 2.37
N PHE A 151 -10.93 9.72 1.26
CA PHE A 151 -11.63 8.53 0.76
C PHE A 151 -11.20 8.17 -0.66
N GLU A 152 -10.68 6.95 -0.83
CA GLU A 152 -10.41 6.42 -2.16
C GLU A 152 -11.72 5.93 -2.81
N ALA A 153 -12.24 6.72 -3.74
CA ALA A 153 -13.51 6.55 -4.44
C ALA A 153 -13.44 5.56 -5.62
N ALA A 154 -12.77 4.43 -5.41
CA ALA A 154 -12.64 3.36 -6.37
C ALA A 154 -13.89 2.44 -6.35
N PRO A 155 -14.73 2.40 -7.41
CA PRO A 155 -16.04 1.73 -7.37
C PRO A 155 -15.96 0.20 -7.25
N ASN A 156 -14.86 -0.41 -7.68
CA ASN A 156 -14.69 -1.87 -7.65
C ASN A 156 -13.70 -2.35 -6.57
N ASP A 157 -13.22 -1.44 -5.71
CA ASP A 157 -12.31 -1.77 -4.63
C ASP A 157 -12.95 -1.45 -3.28
N ARG A 158 -13.25 -2.50 -2.51
CA ARG A 158 -13.82 -2.40 -1.15
C ARG A 158 -12.80 -2.63 -0.05
N THR A 159 -11.54 -2.91 -0.39
CA THR A 159 -10.46 -3.10 0.59
C THR A 159 -9.66 -1.81 0.72
N TRP A 160 -9.09 -1.33 -0.38
CA TRP A 160 -8.31 -0.08 -0.38
C TRP A 160 -9.20 1.14 -0.54
N GLY A 161 -10.28 1.01 -1.32
CA GLY A 161 -11.29 2.03 -1.52
C GLY A 161 -12.60 1.81 -0.76
N ILE A 162 -13.52 2.74 -0.99
CA ILE A 162 -14.88 2.74 -0.40
C ILE A 162 -15.90 1.94 -1.24
N GLY A 163 -15.55 1.48 -2.43
CA GLY A 163 -16.47 0.74 -3.32
C GLY A 163 -17.51 1.60 -4.03
N PHE A 164 -17.34 2.92 -4.05
CA PHE A 164 -18.26 3.88 -4.68
C PHE A 164 -17.48 4.98 -5.38
N LYS A 165 -18.05 5.54 -6.46
CA LYS A 165 -17.56 6.81 -7.03
C LYS A 165 -17.88 7.96 -6.07
N ALA A 166 -17.10 9.03 -6.14
CA ALA A 166 -17.25 10.19 -5.24
C ALA A 166 -18.69 10.74 -5.23
N GLU A 167 -19.29 10.92 -6.40
CA GLU A 167 -20.65 11.46 -6.53
C GLU A 167 -21.73 10.54 -5.94
N GLU A 168 -21.50 9.23 -5.94
CA GLU A 168 -22.39 8.26 -5.29
C GLU A 168 -22.20 8.26 -3.78
N ALA A 169 -20.94 8.23 -3.33
CA ALA A 169 -20.59 8.29 -1.92
C ALA A 169 -21.16 9.54 -1.22
N LYS A 170 -21.12 10.72 -1.87
CA LYS A 170 -21.71 11.96 -1.35
C LYS A 170 -23.21 11.90 -1.08
N ARG A 171 -23.94 10.99 -1.75
CA ARG A 171 -25.38 10.79 -1.51
C ARG A 171 -25.67 9.86 -0.34
N HIS A 172 -24.68 9.15 0.18
CA HIS A 172 -24.85 8.23 1.30
C HIS A 172 -24.79 9.00 2.61
N THR A 173 -25.91 9.03 3.34
CA THR A 173 -25.95 9.55 4.71
C THR A 173 -25.39 8.54 5.72
N ASP A 174 -25.38 7.25 5.36
CA ASP A 174 -24.78 6.16 6.14
C ASP A 174 -23.62 5.50 5.36
N ARG A 175 -22.45 5.42 6.02
CA ARG A 175 -21.22 4.84 5.48
C ARG A 175 -21.02 3.36 5.83
N THR A 176 -21.94 2.71 6.55
CA THR A 176 -21.86 1.27 6.86
C THR A 176 -21.71 0.38 5.61
N SER A 177 -22.23 0.86 4.47
CA SER A 177 -22.15 0.18 3.18
C SER A 177 -20.80 0.35 2.47
N TRP A 178 -19.89 1.20 2.96
CA TRP A 178 -18.62 1.49 2.30
C TRP A 178 -17.62 0.34 2.48
N GLY A 179 -16.60 0.32 1.61
CA GLY A 179 -15.40 -0.49 1.78
C GLY A 179 -14.52 0.01 2.93
N SER A 180 -13.44 -0.71 3.22
CA SER A 180 -12.56 -0.45 4.37
C SER A 180 -11.72 0.82 4.24
N ASN A 181 -11.60 1.40 3.04
CA ASN A 181 -10.82 2.63 2.78
C ASN A 181 -9.38 2.57 3.35
N LEU A 182 -8.71 1.43 3.21
CA LEU A 182 -7.37 1.28 3.81
C LEU A 182 -6.37 2.29 3.24
N LEU A 183 -6.51 2.75 1.98
CA LEU A 183 -5.58 3.73 1.42
C LEU A 183 -5.79 5.11 2.05
N GLY A 184 -7.03 5.57 2.16
CA GLY A 184 -7.33 6.84 2.82
C GLY A 184 -6.82 6.88 4.26
N ASN A 185 -7.02 5.78 5.01
CA ASN A 185 -6.50 5.63 6.37
C ASN A 185 -4.96 5.66 6.43
N ALA A 186 -4.29 5.01 5.47
CA ALA A 186 -2.83 5.03 5.39
C ALA A 186 -2.29 6.44 5.11
N LEU A 187 -2.93 7.19 4.21
CA LEU A 187 -2.55 8.58 3.90
C LEU A 187 -2.73 9.51 5.10
N MET A 188 -3.82 9.37 5.85
CA MET A 188 -4.02 10.12 7.09
C MET A 188 -2.98 9.75 8.16
N THR A 189 -2.62 8.47 8.28
CA THR A 189 -1.52 8.04 9.17
C THR A 189 -0.18 8.70 8.77
N VAL A 190 0.11 8.76 7.47
CA VAL A 190 1.31 9.45 6.96
C VAL A 190 1.26 10.94 7.26
N ARG A 191 0.11 11.60 7.08
CA ARG A 191 -0.09 13.01 7.41
C ARG A 191 0.21 13.31 8.88
N GLU A 192 -0.35 12.52 9.80
CA GLU A 192 -0.10 12.72 11.23
C GLU A 192 1.36 12.49 11.60
N ARG A 193 2.02 11.48 11.01
CA ARG A 193 3.46 11.27 11.22
C ARG A 193 4.29 12.47 10.76
N LEU A 194 4.05 12.97 9.55
CA LEU A 194 4.79 14.11 9.01
C LEU A 194 4.56 15.39 9.81
N ARG A 195 3.35 15.55 10.38
CA ARG A 195 3.02 16.66 11.28
C ARG A 195 3.81 16.61 12.59
N ALA A 196 3.90 15.43 13.21
CA ALA A 196 4.68 15.24 14.42
C ALA A 196 6.18 15.55 14.17
N GLU A 197 6.73 15.04 13.06
CA GLU A 197 8.12 15.33 12.65
C GLU A 197 8.35 16.84 12.44
N GLU A 198 7.42 17.56 11.79
CA GLU A 198 7.54 19.03 11.60
C GLU A 198 7.46 19.82 12.92
N ALA A 199 6.67 19.36 13.88
CA ALA A 199 6.53 20.02 15.18
C ALA A 199 7.78 19.81 16.06
N GLU A 200 8.36 18.60 16.04
CA GLU A 200 9.63 18.29 16.69
C GLU A 200 10.77 19.14 16.13
N GLU A 201 10.85 19.28 14.79
CA GLU A 201 11.85 20.11 14.12
C GLU A 201 11.70 21.61 14.45
N GLN A 202 10.47 22.08 14.66
CA GLN A 202 10.17 23.46 15.05
C GLN A 202 10.33 23.73 16.54
N GLY A 203 10.63 22.70 17.35
CA GLY A 203 10.82 22.82 18.79
C GLY A 203 9.54 23.17 19.55
N ASP A 204 8.37 22.79 19.04
CA ASP A 204 7.09 23.01 19.73
C ASP A 204 7.01 22.08 20.96
N PRO A 205 6.99 22.60 22.20
CA PRO A 205 6.98 21.78 23.40
C PRO A 205 5.63 21.10 23.70
N ASN A 206 4.67 21.12 22.77
CA ASN A 206 3.28 20.72 23.02
C ASN A 206 2.72 19.62 22.09
N VAL A 207 3.60 18.82 21.46
CA VAL A 207 3.24 17.51 20.86
C VAL A 207 3.53 16.39 21.84
#